data_AF-A0A7S0RV95-F1
#
_entry.id   AF-A0A7S0RV95-F1
#
_cell.length_a   1.000
_cell.length_b   1.000
_cell.length_c   1.000
_cell.angle_alpha   90.00
_cell.angle_beta   90.00
_cell.angle_gamma   90.00
#
_symmetry.space_group_name_H-M   'P 1'
#
loop_
_entity.id
_entity.type
_entity.pdbx_description
1 polymer ?
#
loop_
_entity_poly.entity_id
_entity_poly.type
_entity_poly.pdbx_seq_one_letter_code
_entity_poly.pdbx_strand_id
1 'polypeptide(L)'
;GLLNQQLMPLSVATDIGELQEVANKLKDQLTHLERDQCAAAEKGHVAGIWRVFLTGATGFVGATLLADLLDQRAQYSTLEVHCLVRAGSTDEAQARVEGAVKAAGRWREGFQQHIVAHVGDLRQSHLGLGSNTFAKLCKEVDTV
;
A
#
# COMPACT_ATOMS: atom_id res chain seq x y z
N GLY A 1 -77.67 2.07 19.86
CA GLY A 1 -76.78 1.19 19.07
C GLY A 1 -76.01 2.08 18.14
N LEU A 2 -74.67 2.05 18.19
CA LEU A 2 -73.82 1.27 17.26
C LEU A 2 -74.07 1.74 15.81
N LEU A 3 -73.14 2.17 14.96
CA LEU A 3 -71.68 2.13 14.84
C LEU A 3 -71.39 3.04 13.62
N ASN A 4 -70.42 3.96 13.68
CA ASN A 4 -69.11 3.82 13.05
C ASN A 4 -69.10 3.99 11.50
N GLN A 5 -68.51 5.07 10.99
CA GLN A 5 -67.12 5.06 10.50
C GLN A 5 -66.74 6.42 9.89
N GLN A 6 -65.67 6.98 10.46
CA GLN A 6 -64.90 8.11 9.93
C GLN A 6 -64.27 7.74 8.57
N LEU A 7 -64.37 8.67 7.62
CA LEU A 7 -63.34 8.87 6.60
C LEU A 7 -62.80 10.29 6.79
N MET A 8 -61.68 10.38 7.52
CA MET A 8 -60.77 11.53 7.48
C MET A 8 -59.60 11.20 6.54
N PRO A 9 -59.04 12.21 5.86
CA PRO A 9 -58.11 12.04 4.74
C PRO A 9 -56.74 11.54 5.19
N LEU A 10 -56.06 10.83 4.26
CA LEU A 10 -54.65 10.44 4.32
C LEU A 10 -53.77 11.66 4.64
N SER A 11 -53.41 11.84 5.91
CA SER A 11 -52.10 12.36 6.29
C SER A 11 -51.23 11.16 6.59
N VAL A 12 -50.48 10.68 5.61
CA VAL A 12 -49.36 9.77 5.89
C VAL A 12 -48.28 10.64 6.50
N ALA A 13 -48.37 10.83 7.82
CA ALA A 13 -47.22 11.19 8.63
C ALA A 13 -46.25 10.03 8.52
N THR A 14 -45.23 10.16 7.68
CA THR A 14 -44.06 9.28 7.76
C THR A 14 -43.38 9.66 9.07
N ASP A 15 -43.55 8.83 10.09
CA ASP A 15 -42.94 9.03 11.39
C ASP A 15 -41.43 9.19 11.18
N ILE A 16 -40.91 10.39 11.48
CA ILE A 16 -39.50 10.73 11.26
C ILE A 16 -38.60 9.77 12.06
N GLY A 17 -39.13 9.19 13.15
CA GLY A 17 -38.47 8.14 13.92
C GLY A 17 -38.25 6.84 13.14
N GLU A 18 -39.21 6.39 12.33
CA GLU A 18 -39.07 5.17 11.52
C GLU A 18 -38.03 5.35 10.42
N LEU A 19 -37.98 6.54 9.79
CA LEU A 19 -36.94 6.86 8.79
C LEU A 19 -35.54 6.92 9.41
N GLN A 20 -35.41 7.41 10.63
CA GLN A 20 -34.13 7.40 11.35
C GLN A 20 -33.72 6.00 11.76
N GLU A 21 -34.65 5.14 12.16
CA GLU A 21 -34.34 3.76 12.50
C GLU A 21 -33.93 2.93 11.27
N VAL A 22 -34.62 3.12 10.14
CA VAL A 22 -34.23 2.51 8.86
C VAL A 22 -32.86 3.02 8.41
N ALA A 23 -32.60 4.33 8.53
CA ALA A 23 -31.30 4.91 8.19
C ALA A 23 -30.17 4.34 9.08
N ASN A 24 -30.42 4.16 10.39
CA ASN A 24 -29.46 3.56 11.32
C ASN A 24 -29.24 2.08 11.01
N LYS A 25 -30.29 1.31 10.72
CA LYS A 25 -30.18 -0.10 10.28
C LYS A 25 -29.41 -0.23 8.97
N LEU A 26 -29.62 0.68 8.02
CA LEU A 26 -28.86 0.70 6.77
C LEU A 26 -27.38 1.02 7.03
N LYS A 27 -27.09 1.94 7.97
CA LYS A 27 -25.73 2.30 8.36
C LYS A 27 -25.02 1.15 9.07
N ASP A 28 -25.74 0.41 9.91
CA ASP A 28 -25.26 -0.81 10.58
C ASP A 28 -25.04 -1.97 9.60
N GLN A 29 -25.84 -2.05 8.52
CA GLN A 29 -25.64 -3.04 7.46
C GLN A 29 -24.51 -2.66 6.48
N LEU A 30 -24.29 -1.37 6.23
CA LEU A 30 -23.21 -0.87 5.35
C LEU A 30 -21.83 -0.89 6.03
N THR A 31 -21.77 -0.78 7.36
CA THR A 31 -20.52 -0.87 8.13
C THR A 31 -19.85 -2.26 8.09
N HIS A 32 -20.53 -3.28 7.57
CA HIS A 32 -19.93 -4.59 7.28
C HIS A 32 -19.43 -4.74 5.83
N LEU A 33 -19.85 -3.88 4.90
CA LEU A 33 -19.47 -3.97 3.49
C LEU A 33 -18.23 -3.14 3.12
N GLU A 34 -17.79 -2.24 4.01
CA GLU A 34 -16.50 -1.52 3.88
C GLU A 34 -15.35 -2.25 4.61
N ARG A 35 -15.60 -3.45 5.14
CA ARG A 35 -14.70 -4.13 6.08
C ARG A 35 -13.71 -5.12 5.46
N ASP A 36 -13.66 -5.21 4.12
CA ASP A 36 -12.71 -6.08 3.43
C ASP A 36 -11.46 -5.36 2.89
N GLN A 37 -11.32 -4.04 3.05
CA GLN A 37 -10.03 -3.36 2.82
C GLN A 37 -9.82 -2.17 3.76
N CYS A 38 -9.63 -2.44 5.06
CA CYS A 38 -8.88 -1.52 5.95
C CYS A 38 -8.51 -2.10 7.33
N ALA A 39 -8.79 -3.38 7.64
CA ALA A 39 -8.49 -3.98 8.94
C ALA A 39 -7.24 -4.88 8.91
N ALA A 40 -6.05 -4.29 8.69
CA ALA A 40 -4.78 -4.92 9.04
C ALA A 40 -3.89 -3.99 9.91
N ALA A 41 -4.47 -2.92 10.44
CA ALA A 41 -3.87 -2.19 11.55
C ALA A 41 -4.54 -2.71 12.84
N GLU A 42 -4.00 -3.77 13.43
CA GLU A 42 -3.87 -3.94 14.89
C GLU A 42 -3.32 -5.34 15.26
N LYS A 43 -2.14 -5.33 15.92
CA LYS A 43 -1.40 -6.45 16.56
C LYS A 43 -0.53 -7.34 15.67
N GLY A 44 0.62 -6.78 15.28
CA GLY A 44 1.95 -7.41 15.36
C GLY A 44 2.07 -8.89 14.98
N HIS A 45 1.81 -9.21 13.71
CA HIS A 45 2.46 -10.36 13.10
C HIS A 45 3.61 -9.82 12.26
N VAL A 46 4.84 -9.98 12.75
CA VAL A 46 6.02 -9.67 11.93
C VAL A 46 6.17 -10.84 10.95
N ALA A 47 5.55 -10.71 9.78
CA ALA A 47 5.48 -11.79 8.80
C ALA A 47 6.83 -11.90 8.07
N GLY A 48 7.55 -13.01 8.25
CA GLY A 48 8.64 -13.46 7.37
C GLY A 48 9.68 -12.43 6.89
N ILE A 49 10.48 -12.86 5.91
CA ILE A 49 11.35 -11.97 5.13
C ILE A 49 10.62 -11.65 3.83
N TRP A 50 10.63 -10.40 3.39
CA TRP A 50 10.10 -10.00 2.09
C TRP A 50 11.13 -9.19 1.30
N ARG A 51 11.49 -9.69 0.11
CA ARG A 51 12.44 -9.04 -0.80
C ARG A 51 11.74 -8.66 -2.09
N VAL A 52 11.78 -7.37 -2.38
CA VAL A 52 11.14 -6.78 -3.57
C VAL A 52 12.21 -6.30 -4.52
N PHE A 53 12.09 -6.59 -5.81
CA PHE A 53 12.96 -6.01 -6.84
C PHE A 53 12.22 -4.91 -7.60
N LEU A 54 12.53 -3.65 -7.28
CA LEU A 54 11.87 -2.50 -7.87
C LEU A 54 12.69 -1.91 -9.02
N THR A 55 12.04 -1.80 -10.18
CA THR A 55 12.57 -1.05 -11.33
C THR A 55 11.93 0.34 -11.37
N GLY A 56 12.69 1.35 -11.81
CA GLY A 56 12.15 2.71 -11.92
C GLY A 56 11.96 3.44 -10.58
N ALA A 57 12.62 2.99 -9.50
CA ALA A 57 12.57 3.60 -8.16
C ALA A 57 12.97 5.09 -8.12
N THR A 58 13.67 5.58 -9.15
CA THR A 58 14.07 6.99 -9.29
C THR A 58 13.13 7.82 -10.16
N GLY A 59 12.04 7.22 -10.65
CA GLY A 59 10.99 7.90 -11.40
C GLY A 59 9.87 8.42 -10.51
N PHE A 60 8.92 9.14 -11.10
CA PHE A 60 7.80 9.76 -10.38
C PHE A 60 6.95 8.75 -9.61
N VAL A 61 6.36 7.77 -10.31
CA VAL A 61 5.53 6.72 -9.67
C VAL A 61 6.37 5.80 -8.80
N GLY A 62 7.56 5.41 -9.27
CA GLY A 62 8.42 4.46 -8.57
C GLY A 62 8.94 4.96 -7.23
N ALA A 63 9.23 6.27 -7.10
CA ALA A 63 9.67 6.85 -5.83
C ALA A 63 8.55 6.82 -4.77
N THR A 64 7.31 7.10 -5.17
CA THR A 64 6.15 6.99 -4.27
C THR A 64 5.87 5.55 -3.90
N LEU A 65 5.89 4.62 -4.86
CA LEU A 65 5.73 3.18 -4.60
C LEU A 65 6.81 2.66 -3.65
N LEU A 66 8.07 3.04 -3.85
CA LEU A 66 9.16 2.68 -2.93
C LEU A 66 8.85 3.18 -1.51
N ALA A 67 8.39 4.43 -1.36
CA ALA A 67 8.02 4.95 -0.05
C ALA A 67 6.88 4.17 0.61
N ASP A 68 5.85 3.80 -0.17
CA ASP A 68 4.71 3.03 0.33
C ASP A 68 5.12 1.59 0.74
N LEU A 69 6.08 0.98 0.05
CA LEU A 69 6.70 -0.29 0.48
C LEU A 69 7.47 -0.12 1.78
N LEU A 70 8.32 0.91 1.87
CA LEU A 70 9.14 1.19 3.06
C LEU A 70 8.29 1.55 4.29
N ASP A 71 7.11 2.15 4.09
CA ASP A 71 6.16 2.41 5.17
C ASP A 71 5.61 1.12 5.79
N GLN A 72 5.62 0.00 5.05
CA GLN A 72 5.21 -1.32 5.53
C GLN A 72 6.34 -2.10 6.23
N ARG A 73 7.56 -1.57 6.32
CA ARG A 73 8.73 -2.28 6.89
C ARG A 73 8.50 -2.87 8.28
N ALA A 74 7.67 -2.25 9.11
CA ALA A 74 7.36 -2.73 10.46
C ALA A 74 6.49 -4.00 10.48
N GLN A 75 5.92 -4.39 9.34
CA GLN A 75 5.08 -5.59 9.19
C GLN A 75 5.93 -6.85 8.91
N TYR A 76 7.20 -6.71 8.54
CA TYR A 76 8.09 -7.82 8.15
C TYR A 76 9.29 -7.92 9.07
N SER A 77 9.77 -9.15 9.33
CA SER A 77 10.96 -9.32 10.17
C SER A 77 12.20 -8.81 9.43
N THR A 78 12.15 -8.85 8.11
CA THR A 78 13.07 -8.15 7.21
C THR A 78 12.32 -7.73 5.96
N LEU A 79 12.35 -6.44 5.65
CA LEU A 79 11.99 -5.90 4.34
C LEU A 79 13.27 -5.46 3.64
N GLU A 80 13.48 -5.90 2.41
CA GLU A 80 14.59 -5.45 1.55
C GLU A 80 14.06 -5.10 0.15
N VAL A 81 14.24 -3.85 -0.26
CA VAL A 81 13.84 -3.38 -1.59
C VAL A 81 15.09 -3.16 -2.43
N HIS A 82 15.32 -4.09 -3.35
CA HIS A 82 16.40 -4.04 -4.33
C HIS A 82 16.00 -3.12 -5.48
N CYS A 83 16.66 -1.97 -5.60
CA CYS A 83 16.33 -0.98 -6.61
C CYS A 83 17.32 -1.05 -7.78
N LEU A 84 16.85 -1.31 -9.00
CA LEU A 84 17.69 -1.21 -10.18
C LEU A 84 17.83 0.26 -10.64
N VAL A 85 19.06 0.76 -10.70
CA VAL A 85 19.34 2.16 -11.00
C VAL A 85 20.44 2.28 -12.05
N ARG A 86 20.19 3.06 -13.10
CA ARG A 86 21.25 3.46 -14.04
C ARG A 86 22.12 4.52 -13.37
N ALA A 87 23.34 4.19 -12.95
CA ALA A 87 24.28 5.10 -12.29
C ALA A 87 25.73 4.70 -12.61
N GLY A 88 26.70 5.55 -12.28
CA GLY A 88 28.13 5.25 -12.42
C GLY A 88 28.73 4.43 -11.29
N SER A 89 28.08 4.42 -10.11
CA SER A 89 28.52 3.66 -8.93
C SER A 89 27.35 3.29 -8.03
N THR A 90 27.58 2.35 -7.12
CA THR A 90 26.59 1.94 -6.10
C THR A 90 26.24 3.11 -5.19
N ASP A 91 27.20 3.95 -4.81
CA ASP A 91 26.95 5.13 -3.97
C ASP A 91 26.08 6.16 -4.70
N GLU A 92 26.33 6.39 -5.99
CA GLU A 92 25.47 7.26 -6.81
C GLU A 92 24.07 6.65 -6.96
N ALA A 93 23.97 5.33 -7.16
CA ALA A 93 22.69 4.63 -7.23
C ALA A 93 21.88 4.81 -5.95
N GLN A 94 22.52 4.64 -4.79
CA GLN A 94 21.89 4.83 -3.48
C GLN A 94 21.44 6.27 -3.28
N ALA A 95 22.33 7.24 -3.54
CA ALA A 95 22.03 8.67 -3.40
C ALA A 95 20.85 9.10 -4.30
N ARG A 96 20.73 8.53 -5.50
CA ARG A 96 19.62 8.81 -6.42
C ARG A 96 18.29 8.26 -5.94
N VAL A 97 18.28 7.04 -5.38
CA VAL A 97 17.05 6.46 -4.81
C VAL A 97 16.58 7.27 -3.61
N GLU A 98 17.49 7.57 -2.69
CA GLU A 98 17.20 8.44 -1.55
C GLU A 98 16.71 9.82 -2.00
N GLY A 99 17.41 10.44 -2.95
CA GLY A 99 17.04 11.73 -3.52
C GLY A 99 15.65 11.72 -4.16
N ALA A 100 15.26 10.64 -4.85
CA ALA A 100 13.94 10.52 -5.46
C ALA A 100 12.82 10.44 -4.42
N VAL A 101 12.99 9.65 -3.36
CA VAL A 101 12.01 9.54 -2.27
C VAL A 101 11.94 10.84 -1.44
N LYS A 102 13.07 11.53 -1.26
CA LYS A 102 13.12 12.88 -0.67
C LYS A 102 12.39 13.91 -1.53
N ALA A 103 12.60 13.90 -2.84
CA ALA A 103 11.92 14.78 -3.78
C ALA A 103 10.40 14.53 -3.82
N ALA A 104 9.97 13.29 -3.58
CA ALA A 104 8.56 12.94 -3.38
C ALA A 104 8.00 13.37 -2.00
N GLY A 105 8.82 13.91 -1.10
CA GLY A 105 8.42 14.37 0.23
C GLY A 105 8.07 13.23 1.20
N ARG A 106 8.54 12.00 0.93
CA ARG A 106 8.14 10.79 1.68
C ARG A 106 9.27 10.13 2.44
N TRP A 107 10.48 10.67 2.39
CA TRP A 107 11.63 10.09 3.09
C TRP A 107 11.44 10.12 4.62
N ARG A 108 11.82 9.02 5.27
CA ARG A 108 11.84 8.89 6.74
C ARG A 108 13.17 8.29 7.17
N GLU A 109 13.60 8.64 8.37
CA GLU A 109 14.81 8.05 8.95
C GLU A 109 14.68 6.53 9.08
N GLY A 110 15.74 5.82 8.71
CA GLY A 110 15.79 4.35 8.74
C GLY A 110 15.45 3.69 7.41
N PHE A 111 14.83 4.41 6.46
CA PHE A 111 14.52 3.86 5.13
C PHE A 111 15.74 3.30 4.42
N GLN A 112 16.90 3.97 4.57
CA GLN A 112 18.15 3.53 3.96
C GLN A 112 18.57 2.10 4.34
N GLN A 113 18.14 1.57 5.48
CA GLN A 113 18.49 0.23 5.96
C GLN A 113 17.74 -0.88 5.19
N HIS A 114 16.67 -0.51 4.48
CA HIS A 114 15.82 -1.43 3.74
C HIS A 114 16.00 -1.30 2.23
N ILE A 115 16.92 -0.45 1.76
CA ILE A 115 17.14 -0.18 0.34
C ILE A 115 18.50 -0.72 -0.06
N VAL A 116 18.53 -1.55 -1.08
CA VAL A 116 19.76 -1.99 -1.74
C VAL A 116 19.73 -1.54 -3.19
N ALA A 117 20.46 -0.46 -3.50
CA ALA A 117 20.56 0.03 -4.86
C ALA A 117 21.59 -0.77 -5.67
N HIS A 118 21.18 -1.24 -6.84
CA HIS A 118 22.04 -1.94 -7.79
C HIS A 118 22.26 -1.10 -9.03
N VAL A 119 23.53 -0.92 -9.40
CA VAL A 119 23.87 -0.32 -10.70
C VAL A 119 23.50 -1.29 -11.81
N GLY A 120 22.60 -0.88 -12.69
CA GLY A 120 22.21 -1.70 -13.82
C GLY A 120 21.25 -1.01 -14.78
N ASP A 121 20.92 -1.73 -15.85
CA ASP A 121 20.10 -1.25 -16.95
C ASP A 121 19.28 -2.42 -17.51
N LEU A 122 17.96 -2.24 -17.57
CA LEU A 122 17.01 -3.24 -18.09
C LEU A 122 17.32 -3.68 -19.52
N ARG A 123 18.03 -2.85 -20.29
CA ARG A 123 18.38 -3.13 -21.68
C ARG A 123 19.56 -4.08 -21.83
N GLN A 124 20.27 -4.38 -20.74
CA GLN A 124 21.45 -5.23 -20.74
C GLN A 124 21.10 -6.66 -20.31
N SER A 125 21.86 -7.63 -20.81
CA SER A 125 21.79 -9.00 -20.31
C SER A 125 22.01 -9.03 -18.80
N HIS A 126 21.23 -9.86 -18.10
CA HIS A 126 21.23 -9.92 -16.63
C HIS A 126 21.04 -8.55 -15.96
N LEU A 127 20.35 -7.62 -16.63
CA LEU A 127 20.07 -6.27 -16.18
C LEU A 127 21.33 -5.44 -15.88
N GLY A 128 22.50 -5.85 -16.38
CA GLY A 128 23.79 -5.21 -16.08
C GLY A 128 24.38 -5.55 -14.71
N LEU A 129 23.79 -6.50 -13.95
CA LEU A 129 24.17 -6.81 -12.56
C LEU A 129 25.36 -7.76 -12.41
N GLY A 130 25.81 -8.34 -13.52
CA GLY A 130 26.69 -9.51 -13.51
C GLY A 130 25.95 -10.80 -13.15
N SER A 131 26.50 -11.94 -13.58
CA SER A 131 25.83 -13.24 -13.48
C SER A 131 25.56 -13.68 -12.03
N ASN A 132 26.50 -13.45 -11.11
CA ASN A 132 26.37 -13.88 -9.72
C ASN A 132 25.27 -13.10 -8.97
N THR A 133 25.28 -11.77 -9.08
CA THR A 133 24.26 -10.91 -8.45
C THR A 133 22.88 -11.19 -9.02
N PHE A 134 22.78 -11.32 -10.35
CA PHE A 134 21.52 -11.65 -11.01
C PHE A 134 20.98 -13.01 -10.54
N ALA A 135 21.81 -14.05 -10.53
CA ALA A 135 21.41 -15.38 -10.05
C ALA A 135 20.97 -15.37 -8.58
N LYS A 136 21.64 -14.59 -7.73
CA LYS A 136 21.24 -14.40 -6.33
C LYS A 136 19.86 -13.75 -6.23
N LEU A 137 19.64 -12.65 -6.94
CA LEU A 137 18.35 -11.95 -6.95
C LEU A 137 17.23 -12.84 -7.48
N CYS A 138 17.45 -13.61 -8.55
CA CYS A 138 16.47 -14.57 -9.06
C CYS A 138 16.05 -15.63 -8.03
N LYS A 139 16.91 -15.94 -7.05
CA LYS A 139 16.65 -16.93 -6.00
C LYS A 139 15.96 -16.32 -4.78
N GLU A 140 16.29 -15.08 -4.43
CA GLU A 140 15.95 -14.49 -3.14
C GLU A 140 14.81 -13.46 -3.19
N VAL A 141 14.54 -12.88 -4.37
CA VAL A 141 13.45 -11.91 -4.57
C VAL A 141 12.12 -12.64 -4.65
N ASP A 142 11.15 -12.19 -3.85
CA ASP A 142 9.82 -12.77 -3.79
C ASP A 142 8.90 -12.18 -4.86
N THR A 143 9.10 -10.90 -5.20
CA THR A 143 8.29 -10.20 -6.20
C THR A 143 9.06 -9.08 -6.92
N VAL A 144 8.62 -8.76 -8.14
CA VAL A 144 9.09 -7.66 -8.99
C VAL A 144 7.98 -6.63 -9.16
#